data_AF-A0A8X8CD95-F1
#
_entry.id   AF-A0A8X8CD95-F1
#
_cell.length_a   1.000
_cell.length_b   1.000
_cell.length_c   1.000
_cell.angle_alpha   90.00
_cell.angle_beta   90.00
_cell.angle_gamma   90.00
#
_symmetry.space_group_name_H-M   'P 1'
#
loop_
_entity.id
_entity.type
_entity.pdbx_description
1 polymer ?
#
loop_
_entity_poly.entity_id
_entity_poly.type
_entity_poly.pdbx_seq_one_letter_code
_entity_poly.pdbx_strand_id
1 'polypeptide(L)'
;MAGFGKAMACRQHVRMRLGTRFMSSSSSSWWQSVEPAPKDPILGVTEAFLADPSPDKVNVGVGAYRDDNGKPVVLQCVREAERRIAGNLNM
;
A
#
# COMPACT_ATOMS: atom_id res chain seq x y z
N MET A 1 -40.08 14.24 -47.35
CA MET A 1 -40.00 15.64 -46.90
C MET A 1 -38.82 15.76 -45.95
N ALA A 2 -37.61 15.86 -46.49
CA ALA A 2 -36.38 16.01 -45.71
C ALA A 2 -35.78 17.37 -46.06
N GLY A 3 -35.62 18.23 -45.06
CA GLY A 3 -34.93 19.49 -45.17
C GLY A 3 -34.57 19.93 -43.77
N PHE A 4 -33.30 20.26 -43.55
CA PHE A 4 -32.86 21.49 -42.90
C PHE A 4 -31.35 21.46 -42.71
N GLY A 5 -30.70 22.48 -43.28
CA GLY A 5 -29.47 23.06 -42.75
C GLY A 5 -28.17 22.54 -43.35
N LYS A 6 -27.50 23.41 -44.10
CA LYS A 6 -26.32 24.10 -43.57
C LYS A 6 -25.92 25.27 -44.46
N ALA A 7 -25.96 26.45 -43.85
CA ALA A 7 -25.42 27.69 -44.39
C ALA A 7 -23.90 27.71 -44.23
N MET A 8 -23.26 28.20 -45.29
CA MET A 8 -21.90 28.72 -45.34
C MET A 8 -21.71 29.85 -44.32
N ALA A 9 -20.59 29.86 -43.60
CA ALA A 9 -19.98 31.11 -43.15
C ALA A 9 -18.46 30.96 -42.95
N CYS A 10 -17.78 31.99 -43.42
CA CYS A 10 -16.38 32.12 -43.71
C CYS A 10 -15.61 32.79 -42.55
N ARG A 11 -14.33 32.42 -42.39
CA ARG A 11 -13.19 33.14 -41.77
C ARG A 11 -13.44 34.24 -40.72
N GLN A 12 -12.79 34.07 -39.57
CA GLN A 12 -12.06 35.10 -38.80
C GLN A 12 -10.92 34.40 -38.03
N HIS A 13 -9.66 34.55 -38.42
CA HIS A 13 -8.66 35.55 -37.96
C HIS A 13 -8.00 35.26 -36.59
N VAL A 14 -6.80 34.65 -36.65
CA VAL A 14 -5.54 34.92 -35.91
C VAL A 14 -5.51 35.17 -34.38
N ARG A 15 -4.60 34.40 -33.74
CA ARG A 15 -3.81 34.60 -32.48
C ARG A 15 -4.39 34.10 -31.14
N MET A 16 -3.75 33.07 -30.57
CA MET A 16 -2.75 33.20 -29.48
C MET A 16 -2.05 31.85 -29.20
N ARG A 17 -0.71 31.91 -29.08
CA ARG A 17 0.12 30.87 -28.47
C ARG A 17 -0.20 30.80 -26.97
N LEU A 18 -0.21 29.59 -26.42
CA LEU A 18 0.58 29.14 -25.25
C LEU A 18 -0.22 28.09 -24.46
N GLY A 19 -0.16 26.84 -24.93
CA GLY A 19 -0.49 25.68 -24.11
C GLY A 19 0.71 24.77 -24.14
N THR A 20 1.72 25.07 -23.31
CA THR A 20 2.82 24.14 -23.04
C THR A 20 2.21 22.83 -22.57
N ARG A 21 2.15 21.83 -23.47
CA ARG A 21 1.94 20.44 -23.06
C ARG A 21 3.13 20.09 -22.19
N PHE A 22 2.92 20.11 -20.87
CA PHE A 22 3.88 19.57 -19.92
C PHE A 22 3.93 18.07 -20.19
N MET A 23 4.83 17.65 -21.10
CA MET A 23 5.16 16.24 -21.28
C MET A 23 5.86 15.81 -20.00
N SER A 24 5.09 15.24 -19.08
CA SER A 24 5.66 14.44 -17.99
C SER A 24 6.46 13.33 -18.66
N SER A 25 7.79 13.42 -18.62
CA SER A 25 8.64 12.29 -18.89
C SER A 25 8.37 11.27 -17.79
N SER A 26 7.53 10.29 -18.07
CA SER A 26 7.40 9.10 -17.23
C SER A 26 8.77 8.43 -17.19
N SER A 27 9.54 8.75 -16.15
CA SER A 27 10.81 8.10 -15.88
C SER A 27 10.45 6.63 -15.62
N SER A 28 10.85 5.74 -16.52
CA SER A 28 10.69 4.32 -16.32
C SER A 28 11.36 3.95 -15.00
N SER A 29 10.57 3.63 -13.98
CA SER A 29 11.12 3.20 -12.70
C SER A 29 11.95 1.94 -12.97
N TRP A 30 13.17 1.92 -12.45
CA TRP A 30 14.11 0.80 -12.57
C TRP A 30 13.47 -0.55 -12.20
N TRP A 31 12.42 -0.52 -11.38
CA TRP A 31 11.69 -1.67 -10.87
C TRP A 31 10.46 -2.08 -11.71
N GLN A 32 10.21 -1.44 -12.86
CA GLN A 32 9.02 -1.73 -13.68
C GLN A 32 8.94 -3.17 -14.19
N SER A 33 10.07 -3.86 -14.34
CA SER A 33 10.15 -5.23 -14.82
C SER A 33 10.27 -6.28 -13.71
N VAL A 34 10.17 -5.88 -12.44
CA VAL A 34 10.28 -6.83 -11.32
C VAL A 34 8.88 -7.36 -11.00
N GLU A 35 8.68 -8.62 -11.34
CA GLU A 35 7.48 -9.36 -10.94
C GLU A 35 7.46 -9.57 -9.41
N PRO A 36 6.31 -9.40 -8.76
CA PRO A 36 6.19 -9.62 -7.32
C PRO A 36 6.46 -11.09 -6.97
N ALA A 37 7.23 -11.30 -5.91
CA ALA A 37 7.50 -12.63 -5.39
C ALA A 37 6.20 -13.31 -4.91
N PRO A 38 6.09 -14.65 -5.05
CA PRO A 38 4.95 -15.38 -4.50
C PRO A 38 4.90 -15.20 -2.98
N LYS A 39 3.68 -15.04 -2.45
CA LYS A 39 3.45 -14.86 -1.01
C LYS A 39 3.97 -16.06 -0.22
N ASP A 40 4.67 -15.78 0.87
CA ASP A 40 5.17 -16.81 1.76
C ASP A 40 4.00 -17.59 2.41
N PRO A 41 4.00 -18.93 2.35
CA PRO A 41 2.90 -19.74 2.88
C PRO A 41 2.66 -19.55 4.39
N ILE A 42 3.69 -19.26 5.18
CA ILE A 42 3.59 -19.09 6.64
C ILE A 42 2.97 -17.72 6.96
N LEU A 43 3.32 -16.69 6.19
CA LEU A 43 2.70 -15.36 6.31
C LEU A 43 1.24 -15.36 5.81
N GLY A 44 0.93 -16.15 4.78
CA GLY A 44 -0.41 -16.26 4.21
C GLY A 44 -1.48 -16.74 5.21
N VAL A 45 -1.13 -17.65 6.13
CA VAL A 45 -2.06 -18.11 7.18
C VAL A 45 -2.44 -16.98 8.14
N THR A 46 -1.49 -16.10 8.46
CA THR A 46 -1.76 -14.94 9.32
C THR A 46 -2.61 -13.89 8.60
N GLU A 47 -2.36 -13.66 7.30
CA GLU A 47 -3.20 -12.76 6.49
C GLU A 47 -4.64 -13.25 6.39
N ALA A 48 -4.85 -14.56 6.16
CA ALA A 48 -6.17 -15.17 6.14
C ALA A 48 -6.88 -15.05 7.51
N PHE A 49 -6.15 -15.28 8.61
CA PHE A 49 -6.67 -15.08 9.97
C PHE A 49 -7.08 -13.62 10.23
N LEU A 50 -6.32 -12.64 9.75
CA LEU A 50 -6.66 -11.23 9.91
C LEU A 50 -7.88 -10.83 9.07
N ALA A 51 -8.04 -11.41 7.88
CA ALA A 51 -9.14 -11.13 6.97
C ALA A 51 -10.49 -11.76 7.39
N ASP A 52 -10.49 -12.80 8.22
CA ASP A 52 -11.71 -13.47 8.69
C ASP A 52 -12.49 -12.60 9.72
N PRO A 53 -13.78 -12.28 9.51
CA PRO A 53 -14.60 -11.51 10.45
C PRO A 53 -15.17 -12.34 11.61
N SER A 54 -14.99 -13.67 11.63
CA SER A 54 -15.55 -14.55 12.66
C SER A 54 -15.02 -14.20 14.06
N PRO A 55 -15.91 -14.14 15.09
CA PRO A 55 -15.49 -13.87 16.47
C PRO A 55 -14.73 -15.04 17.12
N ASP A 56 -14.95 -16.28 16.66
CA ASP A 56 -14.39 -17.50 17.25
C ASP A 56 -13.18 -18.06 16.47
N LYS A 57 -12.47 -17.20 15.73
CA LYS A 57 -11.31 -17.60 14.93
C LYS A 57 -10.08 -17.87 15.81
N VAL A 58 -9.31 -18.90 15.46
CA VAL A 58 -8.06 -19.27 16.15
C VAL A 58 -6.89 -19.22 15.19
N ASN A 59 -5.81 -18.53 15.57
CA ASN A 59 -4.59 -18.43 14.76
C ASN A 59 -3.62 -19.57 15.11
N VAL A 60 -3.52 -20.55 14.21
CA VAL A 60 -2.59 -21.71 14.27
C VAL A 60 -1.39 -21.59 13.32
N GLY A 61 -1.16 -20.40 12.75
CA GLY A 61 -0.10 -20.18 11.76
C GLY A 61 1.26 -19.93 12.40
N VAL A 62 1.49 -18.70 12.87
CA VAL A 62 2.76 -18.31 13.50
C VAL A 62 2.77 -18.77 14.95
N GLY A 63 3.80 -19.54 15.34
CA GLY A 63 4.04 -20.02 16.70
C GLY A 63 4.48 -18.93 17.68
N ALA A 64 3.67 -17.89 17.83
CA ALA A 64 3.89 -16.81 18.78
C ALA A 64 3.13 -17.06 20.08
N TYR A 65 3.83 -16.95 21.21
CA TYR A 65 3.22 -17.11 22.53
C TYR A 65 2.26 -15.95 22.82
N ARG A 66 1.06 -16.29 23.27
CA ARG A 66 -0.02 -15.36 23.61
C ARG A 66 -0.53 -15.62 25.02
N ASP A 67 -1.11 -14.59 25.62
CA ASP A 67 -1.82 -14.71 26.90
C ASP A 67 -3.22 -15.32 26.70
N ASP A 68 -3.95 -15.49 27.81
CA ASP A 68 -5.32 -16.01 27.83
C ASP A 68 -6.31 -15.14 27.01
N ASN A 69 -5.94 -13.90 26.71
CA ASN A 69 -6.72 -12.94 25.92
C ASN A 69 -6.23 -12.87 24.45
N GLY A 70 -5.32 -13.75 24.03
CA GLY A 70 -4.78 -13.78 22.67
C GLY A 70 -3.79 -12.66 22.33
N LYS A 71 -3.28 -11.91 23.32
CA LYS A 71 -2.31 -10.83 23.10
C LYS A 71 -0.87 -11.35 23.16
N PRO A 72 0.06 -10.77 22.38
CA PRO A 72 1.48 -11.11 22.47
C PRO A 72 2.06 -10.83 23.87
N VAL A 73 2.81 -11.78 24.43
CA VAL A 73 3.42 -11.66 25.75
C VAL A 73 4.91 -11.39 25.63
N VAL A 74 5.35 -10.28 26.22
CA VAL A 74 6.77 -10.03 26.46
C VAL A 74 7.14 -10.58 27.84
N LEU A 75 8.18 -11.41 27.89
CA LEU A 75 8.65 -12.02 29.13
C LEU A 75 9.23 -10.97 30.08
N GLN A 76 9.06 -11.17 31.39
CA GLN A 76 9.54 -10.22 32.41
C GLN A 76 11.07 -10.05 32.39
N CYS A 77 11.81 -11.12 32.11
CA CYS A 77 13.27 -11.05 31.96
C CYS A 77 13.71 -10.17 30.78
N VAL A 78 12.96 -10.17 29.68
CA VAL A 78 13.22 -9.34 28.50
C VAL A 78 12.97 -7.87 28.82
N ARG A 79 11.86 -7.54 29.50
CA ARG A 79 11.57 -6.16 29.93
C ARG A 79 12.63 -5.61 30.89
N GLU A 80 13.10 -6.45 31.80
CA GLU A 80 14.18 -6.09 32.72
C GLU A 80 15.50 -5.84 31.99
N ALA A 81 15.82 -6.65 30.97
CA ALA A 81 16.99 -6.42 30.12
C ALA A 81 16.86 -5.12 29.30
N GLU A 82 15.70 -4.86 28.69
CA GLU A 82 15.41 -3.62 27.97
C GLU A 82 15.60 -2.39 28.86
N ARG A 83 15.12 -2.43 30.11
CA ARG A 83 15.30 -1.35 31.09
C ARG A 83 16.77 -1.08 31.41
N ARG A 84 17.59 -2.13 31.53
CA ARG A 84 19.03 -2.00 31.78
C ARG A 84 19.75 -1.42 30.56
N ILE A 85 19.40 -1.85 29.36
CA ILE A 85 20.01 -1.38 28.11
C ILE A 85 19.61 0.08 27.82
N ALA A 86 18.31 0.40 27.93
CA ALA A 86 17.79 1.75 27.70
C ALA A 86 18.30 2.75 28.75
N GLY A 87 18.47 2.30 30.01
CA GLY A 87 19.11 3.10 31.06
C GLY A 87 20.62 3.26 30.89
N ASN A 88 21.28 2.45 30.05
CA ASN A 88 22.71 2.49 29.76
C ASN A 88 23.08 3.31 28.51
N LEU A 89 22.14 4.03 27.88
CA LEU A 89 22.41 4.88 26.72
C LEU A 89 23.19 6.18 27.02
N ASN A 90 23.82 6.27 28.20
CA ASN A 90 24.75 7.33 28.60
C ASN A 90 26.19 6.81 28.70
N MET A 91 26.66 6.04 27.71
CA MET A 91 28.07 5.66 27.61
C MET A 91 28.77 6.44 26.51
#